data_AF-A0A5D3JLU4-F1
#
_entry.id   AF-A0A5D3JLU4-F1
#
_cell.length_a   1.000
_cell.length_b   1.000
_cell.length_c   1.000
_cell.angle_alpha   90.00
_cell.angle_beta   90.00
_cell.angle_gamma   90.00
#
_symmetry.space_group_name_H-M   'P 1'
#
loop_
_entity.id
_entity.type
_entity.pdbx_description
1 polymer ?
#
loop_
_entity_poly.entity_id
_entity_poly.type
_entity_poly.pdbx_seq_one_letter_code
_entity_poly.pdbx_strand_id
1 'polypeptide(L)' 'MEWIIGVIVIVFLVNLFKPRRCDVCGIGFKRNYYTWKIEGKNQHLCPNCNSKMKKRKSDISFKDRFG' A
#
# COMPACT_ATOMS: atom_id res chain seq x y z
N MET A 1 14.17 -32.87 -4.04
CA MET A 1 15.11 -31.96 -3.35
C MET A 1 15.22 -30.61 -4.05
N GLU A 2 15.40 -30.56 -5.37
CA GLU A 2 15.57 -29.28 -6.09
C GLU A 2 14.33 -28.36 -6.09
N TRP A 3 13.13 -28.92 -6.24
CA TRP A 3 11.88 -28.14 -6.23
C TRP A 3 11.57 -27.51 -4.87
N ILE A 4 12.02 -28.13 -3.77
CA ILE A 4 11.80 -27.64 -2.40
C ILE A 4 12.62 -26.36 -2.19
N ILE A 5 13.86 -26.32 -2.68
CA ILE A 5 14.73 -25.15 -2.61
C ILE A 5 14.12 -24.00 -3.41
N GLY A 6 13.59 -24.29 -4.61
CA GLY A 6 12.88 -23.30 -5.43
C GLY A 6 11.68 -22.69 -4.70
N VAL A 7 10.85 -23.50 -4.05
CA VAL A 7 9.70 -23.03 -3.27
C VAL A 7 10.14 -22.17 -2.07
N ILE A 8 11.18 -22.57 -1.34
CA ILE A 8 11.71 -21.80 -0.20
C ILE A 8 12.19 -20.41 -0.64
N VAL A 9 12.92 -20.34 -1.75
CA VAL A 9 13.43 -19.07 -2.30
C VAL A 9 12.28 -18.15 -2.71
N ILE A 10 11.24 -18.68 -3.36
CA ILE A 10 10.06 -17.89 -3.76
C ILE A 10 9.34 -17.33 -2.53
N VAL A 11 9.13 -18.13 -1.48
CA VAL A 11 8.48 -17.68 -0.24
C VAL A 11 9.29 -16.58 0.45
N PHE A 12 10.62 -16.69 0.45
CA PHE A 12 11.51 -15.66 1.01
C PHE A 12 11.44 -14.34 0.24
N LEU A 13 11.48 -14.40 -1.10
CA LEU A 13 11.36 -13.20 -1.95
C LEU A 13 10.03 -12.50 -1.70
N VAL A 14 8.91 -13.24 -1.68
CA VAL A 14 7.59 -12.65 -1.41
C VAL A 14 7.53 -11.99 -0.03
N ASN A 15 8.16 -12.57 0.99
CA ASN A 15 8.24 -11.96 2.33
C ASN A 15 9.14 -10.71 2.39
N LEU A 16 10.15 -10.62 1.55
CA LEU A 16 11.05 -9.47 1.47
C LEU A 16 10.38 -8.28 0.80
N PHE A 17 9.61 -8.52 -0.26
CA PHE A 17 8.87 -7.48 -0.99
C PHE A 17 7.55 -7.07 -0.31
N LYS A 18 7.14 -7.76 0.77
CA LYS A 18 5.91 -7.41 1.48
C LYS A 18 6.07 -6.05 2.18
N PRO A 19 5.21 -5.06 1.87
CA PRO A 19 5.29 -3.76 2.50
C PRO A 19 5.00 -3.92 4.00
N ARG A 20 5.94 -3.48 4.85
CA ARG A 20 5.82 -3.58 6.31
C ARG A 20 5.39 -2.29 6.98
N ARG A 21 5.57 -1.16 6.30
CA ARG A 21 5.34 0.18 6.82
C ARG A 21 4.58 1.04 5.83
N CYS A 22 3.80 1.96 6.36
CA CYS A 22 3.10 2.99 5.59
C CYS A 22 4.12 3.93 4.96
N ASP A 23 4.02 4.16 3.66
CA ASP A 23 4.93 5.05 2.93
C ASP A 23 4.77 6.51 3.35
N VAL A 24 3.58 6.89 3.86
CA VAL A 24 3.26 8.28 4.23
C VAL A 24 3.65 8.64 5.66
N CYS A 25 3.47 7.74 6.63
CA CYS A 25 3.70 8.03 8.04
C CYS A 25 4.70 7.10 8.73
N GLY A 26 5.27 6.13 8.01
CA GLY A 26 6.25 5.18 8.55
C GLY A 26 5.70 4.14 9.53
N ILE A 27 4.43 4.21 9.93
CA ILE A 27 3.86 3.25 10.89
C ILE A 27 3.82 1.84 10.31
N GLY A 28 4.13 0.83 11.12
CA GLY A 28 4.03 -0.57 10.74
C GLY A 28 2.59 -0.99 10.43
N PHE A 29 2.39 -1.84 9.43
CA PHE A 29 1.09 -2.44 9.16
C PHE A 29 0.78 -3.54 10.18
N LYS A 30 -0.30 -3.36 10.96
CA LYS A 30 -0.74 -4.36 11.94
C LYS A 30 -1.58 -5.50 11.34
N ARG A 31 -2.46 -5.19 10.37
CA ARG A 31 -3.40 -6.17 9.78
C ARG A 31 -3.69 -5.86 8.31
N ASN A 32 -4.11 -4.63 8.04
CA ASN A 32 -4.51 -4.20 6.69
C ASN A 32 -3.61 -3.06 6.21
N TYR A 33 -3.31 -3.11 4.92
CA TYR A 33 -2.70 -2.01 4.17
C TYR A 33 -3.52 -1.76 2.90
N TYR A 34 -3.50 -0.52 2.42
CA TYR A 34 -4.18 -0.10 1.21
C TYR A 34 -3.15 0.36 0.19
N THR A 35 -3.27 -0.08 -1.06
CA THR A 35 -2.38 0.37 -2.12
C THR A 35 -3.03 1.52 -2.88
N TRP A 36 -2.30 2.62 -3.03
CA TRP A 36 -2.72 3.77 -3.82
C TRP A 36 -1.68 4.10 -4.87
N LYS A 37 -2.12 4.45 -6.07
CA LYS A 37 -1.25 5.00 -7.10
C LYS A 37 -1.13 6.51 -6.91
N ILE A 38 0.03 6.99 -6.48
CA ILE A 38 0.33 8.41 -6.30
C ILE A 38 1.49 8.72 -7.25
N GLU A 39 1.29 9.67 -8.17
CA GLU A 39 2.34 10.10 -9.12
C GLU A 39 2.98 8.93 -9.89
N GLY A 40 2.15 7.97 -10.31
CA GLY A 40 2.60 6.79 -11.05
C GLY A 40 3.22 5.67 -10.20
N LYS A 41 3.51 5.90 -8.92
CA LYS A 41 4.08 4.90 -8.00
C LYS A 41 3.00 4.29 -7.10
N ASN A 42 3.10 2.98 -6.87
CA ASN A 42 2.21 2.26 -5.95
C ASN A 42 2.71 2.43 -4.51
N GLN A 43 2.01 3.26 -3.75
CA GLN A 43 2.29 3.55 -2.36
C GLN A 43 1.40 2.71 -1.45
N HIS A 44 1.97 2.22 -0.36
CA HIS A 44 1.26 1.42 0.63
C HIS A 44 0.90 2.29 1.83
N LEU A 45 -0.39 2.44 2.12
CA LEU A 45 -0.90 3.31 3.17
C LEU A 45 -1.59 2.53 4.27
N CYS A 46 -1.42 3.02 5.50
CA CYS A 46 -2.13 2.50 6.66
C CYS A 46 -3.60 2.98 6.62
N PRO A 47 -4.51 2.37 7.38
CA PRO A 47 -5.92 2.76 7.39
C PRO A 47 -6.13 4.25 7.66
N ASN A 48 -5.33 4.83 8.56
CA ASN A 48 -5.39 6.26 8.88
C ASN A 48 -5.01 7.15 7.69
N CYS A 49 -3.88 6.87 7.04
CA CYS A 49 -3.44 7.65 5.87
C CYS A 49 -4.37 7.43 4.67
N ASN A 50 -4.89 6.21 4.49
CA ASN A 50 -5.89 5.90 3.48
C ASN A 50 -7.18 6.72 3.66
N SER A 51 -7.70 6.85 4.89
CA SER A 51 -8.87 7.68 5.16
C SER A 51 -8.65 9.15 4.81
N LYS A 52 -7.46 9.70 5.13
CA LYS A 52 -7.09 11.07 4.72
C LYS A 52 -7.03 11.22 3.19
N MET A 53 -6.44 10.24 2.51
CA MET A 53 -6.33 10.23 1.05
C MET A 53 -7.71 10.18 0.38
N LYS A 54 -8.59 9.28 0.84
CA LYS A 54 -9.97 9.19 0.37
C LYS A 54 -10.71 10.51 0.52
N LYS A 55 -10.58 11.18 1.68
CA LYS A 55 -11.21 12.48 1.92
C LYS A 55 -10.73 13.53 0.91
N ARG A 56 -9.42 13.63 0.67
CA ARG A 56 -8.89 14.56 -0.34
C ARG A 56 -9.41 14.26 -1.74
N LYS A 57 -9.40 13.00 -2.16
CA LYS A 57 -9.92 12.60 -3.49
C LYS A 57 -11.40 12.93 -3.63
N SER A 58 -12.19 12.75 -2.57
CA SER A 58 -13.59 13.12 -2.55
C SER A 58 -13.82 14.63 -2.61
N ASP A 59 -13.01 15.43 -1.89
CA ASP A 59 -13.07 16.90 -1.94
C ASP A 59 -12.72 17.43 -3.34
N ILE A 60 -11.66 16.89 -3.95
CA ILE A 60 -11.27 17.22 -5.33
C ILE A 60 -12.40 16.87 -6.30
N SER A 61 -12.95 15.66 -6.21
CA SER A 61 -14.05 15.23 -7.08
C SER A 61 -15.34 16.02 -6.84
N PHE A 62 -15.57 16.53 -5.63
CA PHE A 62 -16.73 17.35 -5.32
C PHE A 62 -16.57 18.74 -5.95
N LYS A 63 -15.41 19.38 -5.76
CA LYS A 63 -15.09 20.67 -6.38
C LYS A 63 -15.09 20.60 -7.91
N ASP A 64 -14.56 19.54 -8.50
CA ASP A 64 -14.58 19.35 -9.95
C ASP A 64 -16.00 19.26 -10.54
N ARG A 65 -16.96 18.76 -9.75
CA ARG A 65 -18.36 18.59 -10.20
C ARG A 65 -19.27 19.79 -9.92
N PHE A 66 -18.98 20.54 -8.87
CA PHE A 66 -19.90 21.56 -8.33
C PHE A 66 -19.28 22.93 -8.12
N GLY A 67 -17.96 23.07 -8.35
CA GLY A 67 -17.20 24.30 -8.19
C GLY A 67 -16.86 24.96 -9.51
#